data_AF-A0A381WJ61-F1
#
_entry.id   AF-A0A381WJ61-F1
#
_cell.length_a   1.000
_cell.length_b   1.000
_cell.length_c   1.000
_cell.angle_alpha   90.00
_cell.angle_beta   90.00
_cell.angle_gamma   90.00
#
_symmetry.space_group_name_H-M   'P 1'
#
loop_
_entity.id
_entity.type
_entity.pdbx_description
1 polymer ?
#
loop_
_entity_poly.entity_id
_entity_poly.type
_entity_poly.pdbx_seq_one_letter_code
_entity_poly.pdbx_strand_id
1 'polypeptide(L)'
;RDTDPQCRMVLGSRRIQAAPRWRAAAIITGIRERECVEGQWGRFDLIPSLLDRQLWAGVGGFRDWRAGEDLDFMERLALLPPRILTAPLAEAVWDLAVDRRRVFQKWRTYEYHNAVHGNSWHRPVFLWNSLGGALAATATVVIGLPGLLFLLSPHVLRSAVRYRRHCWRGDDEVTGDPWVFLQAVAASIFADVATFLGYLDFRLGRLSQEF
;
A
#
# COMPACT_ATOMS: atom_id res chain seq x y z
N ARG A 1 5.03 6.41 -29.67
CA ARG A 1 6.51 6.31 -29.56
C ARG A 1 7.25 7.41 -30.35
N ASP A 2 6.54 8.31 -31.07
CA ASP A 2 7.19 9.35 -31.90
C ASP A 2 7.13 10.79 -31.36
N THR A 3 6.71 11.03 -30.10
CA THR A 3 6.39 12.40 -29.66
C THR A 3 7.32 13.02 -28.62
N ASP A 4 8.31 12.30 -28.06
CA ASP A 4 9.30 12.94 -27.18
C ASP A 4 10.68 12.23 -27.19
N PRO A 5 11.67 12.74 -27.94
CA PRO A 5 13.02 12.20 -27.97
C PRO A 5 13.79 12.35 -26.64
N GLN A 6 13.26 13.10 -25.67
CA GLN A 6 13.83 13.26 -24.34
C GLN A 6 13.22 12.32 -23.30
N CYS A 7 12.22 11.50 -23.68
CA CYS A 7 11.66 10.49 -22.79
C CYS A 7 12.67 9.39 -22.50
N ARG A 8 12.92 9.13 -21.22
CA ARG A 8 13.87 8.10 -20.74
C ARG A 8 13.21 7.04 -19.88
N MET A 9 11.92 7.21 -19.58
CA MET A 9 11.15 6.24 -18.82
C MET A 9 9.67 6.30 -19.21
N VAL A 10 9.07 5.13 -19.39
CA VAL A 10 7.64 4.97 -19.63
C VAL A 10 7.06 4.08 -18.54
N LEU A 11 6.04 4.58 -17.85
CA LEU A 11 5.27 3.85 -16.85
C LEU A 11 3.96 3.36 -17.47
N GLY A 12 3.78 2.05 -17.52
CA GLY A 12 2.47 1.48 -17.81
C GLY A 12 1.56 1.50 -16.59
N SER A 13 0.33 1.04 -16.79
CA SER A 13 -0.67 0.94 -15.73
C SER A 13 -0.62 -0.44 -15.08
N ARG A 14 -0.95 -0.51 -13.79
CA ARG A 14 -1.23 -1.77 -13.10
C ARG A 14 -2.67 -1.83 -12.59
N ARG A 15 -3.35 -2.93 -12.93
CA ARG A 15 -4.65 -3.32 -12.37
C ARG A 15 -4.48 -4.53 -11.47
N ILE A 16 -5.23 -4.59 -10.38
CA ILE A 16 -5.25 -5.73 -9.46
C ILE A 16 -6.57 -6.47 -9.63
N GLN A 17 -6.50 -7.80 -9.65
CA GLN A 17 -7.70 -8.61 -9.61
C GLN A 17 -8.37 -8.51 -8.23
N ALA A 18 -9.50 -7.79 -8.15
CA ALA A 18 -10.17 -7.50 -6.88
C ALA A 18 -11.09 -8.61 -6.36
N ALA A 19 -11.40 -9.62 -7.18
CA ALA A 19 -12.19 -10.78 -6.75
C ALA A 19 -11.28 -11.87 -6.17
N PRO A 20 -11.65 -12.54 -5.05
CA PRO A 20 -12.90 -12.40 -4.29
C PRO A 20 -12.88 -11.18 -3.35
N ARG A 21 -14.00 -10.88 -2.66
CA ARG A 21 -14.19 -9.72 -1.75
C ARG A 21 -13.02 -9.42 -0.79
N TRP A 22 -12.28 -10.45 -0.36
CA TRP A 22 -11.07 -10.26 0.45
C TRP A 22 -9.98 -9.47 -0.29
N ARG A 23 -9.75 -9.75 -1.57
CA ARG A 23 -8.77 -9.00 -2.38
C ARG A 23 -9.19 -7.55 -2.53
N ALA A 24 -10.46 -7.27 -2.79
CA ALA A 24 -11.00 -5.91 -2.78
C ALA A 24 -10.71 -5.18 -1.46
N ALA A 25 -10.97 -5.83 -0.32
CA ALA A 25 -10.65 -5.27 1.00
C ALA A 25 -9.15 -5.03 1.22
N ALA A 26 -8.30 -5.95 0.76
CA ALA A 26 -6.85 -5.80 0.84
C ALA A 26 -6.32 -4.69 -0.08
N ILE A 27 -6.91 -4.51 -1.28
CA ILE A 27 -6.64 -3.39 -2.18
C ILE A 27 -6.99 -2.08 -1.49
N ILE A 28 -8.21 -1.96 -0.95
CA ILE A 28 -8.64 -0.77 -0.20
C ILE A 28 -7.66 -0.44 0.94
N THR A 29 -7.17 -1.47 1.63
CA THR A 29 -6.34 -1.30 2.82
C THR A 29 -4.90 -0.92 2.49
N GLY A 30 -4.28 -1.62 1.55
CA GLY A 30 -2.83 -1.62 1.37
C GLY A 30 -2.32 -1.10 0.04
N ILE A 31 -3.21 -0.80 -0.92
CA ILE A 31 -2.82 -0.37 -2.26
C ILE A 31 -3.28 1.08 -2.49
N ARG A 32 -2.41 1.87 -3.13
CA ARG A 32 -2.70 3.25 -3.55
C ARG A 32 -3.93 3.30 -4.46
N GLU A 33 -4.66 4.41 -4.44
CA GLU A 33 -5.77 4.63 -5.39
C GLU A 33 -5.26 4.69 -6.84
N ARG A 34 -6.12 4.35 -7.81
CA ARG A 34 -5.85 4.62 -9.23
C ARG A 34 -5.98 6.12 -9.50
N GLU A 35 -5.23 6.59 -10.48
CA GLU A 35 -5.27 7.96 -10.99
C GLU A 35 -5.80 7.94 -12.42
N CYS A 36 -6.55 8.99 -12.80
CA CYS A 36 -7.07 9.13 -14.15
C CYS A 36 -6.09 9.98 -14.98
N VAL A 37 -5.49 9.36 -15.99
CA VAL A 37 -4.54 9.99 -16.92
C VAL A 37 -5.05 9.75 -18.34
N GLU A 38 -5.23 10.83 -19.11
CA GLU A 38 -5.77 10.76 -20.48
C GLU A 38 -7.12 10.02 -20.58
N GLY A 39 -7.97 10.16 -19.55
CA GLY A 39 -9.27 9.49 -19.48
C GLY A 39 -9.22 8.00 -19.11
N GLN A 40 -8.03 7.47 -18.79
CA GLN A 40 -7.81 6.09 -18.39
C GLN A 40 -7.40 6.00 -16.93
N TRP A 41 -8.04 5.09 -16.17
CA TRP A 41 -7.68 4.83 -14.78
C TRP A 41 -6.47 3.90 -14.70
N GLY A 42 -5.48 4.22 -13.88
CA GLY A 42 -4.29 3.39 -13.73
C GLY A 42 -3.49 3.65 -12.47
N ARG A 43 -2.58 2.72 -12.16
CA ARG A 43 -1.50 2.94 -11.19
C ARG A 43 -0.19 2.93 -11.93
N PHE A 44 0.51 4.06 -11.89
CA PHE A 44 1.77 4.26 -12.59
C PHE A 44 2.92 4.12 -11.58
N ASP A 45 3.18 2.87 -11.21
CA ASP A 45 4.33 2.48 -10.40
C ASP A 45 5.43 1.95 -11.33
N LEU A 46 6.58 1.53 -10.79
CA LEU A 46 7.68 0.96 -11.56
C LEU A 46 7.32 -0.31 -12.35
N ILE A 47 6.16 -0.93 -12.07
CA ILE A 47 5.67 -2.11 -12.76
C ILE A 47 4.26 -1.86 -13.32
N PRO A 48 4.05 -2.01 -14.64
CA PRO A 48 5.04 -2.30 -15.68
C PRO A 48 5.78 -1.02 -16.11
N SER A 49 7.07 -1.09 -16.42
CA SER A 49 7.81 0.07 -16.97
C SER A 49 8.83 -0.31 -18.03
N LEU A 50 9.17 0.68 -18.85
CA LEU A 50 10.35 0.68 -19.71
C LEU A 50 11.26 1.80 -19.24
N LEU A 51 12.52 1.47 -18.97
CA LEU A 51 13.49 2.40 -18.42
C LEU A 51 14.77 2.36 -19.26
N ASP A 52 15.28 3.53 -19.62
CA ASP A 52 16.59 3.66 -20.25
C ASP A 52 17.70 3.17 -19.31
N ARG A 53 18.59 2.32 -19.83
CA ARG A 53 19.66 1.70 -19.05
C ARG A 53 20.65 2.74 -18.50
N GLN A 54 20.92 3.80 -19.25
CA GLN A 54 21.83 4.85 -18.78
C GLN A 54 21.19 5.67 -17.65
N LEU A 55 19.88 5.89 -17.70
CA LEU A 55 19.14 6.52 -16.60
C LEU A 55 19.18 5.64 -15.34
N TRP A 56 18.92 4.33 -15.48
CA TRP A 56 19.01 3.38 -14.37
C TRP A 56 20.40 3.40 -13.71
N ALA A 57 21.46 3.32 -14.52
CA ALA A 57 22.83 3.37 -14.02
C ALA A 57 23.16 4.73 -13.38
N GLY A 58 22.69 5.84 -13.96
CA GLY A 58 22.90 7.19 -13.44
C GLY A 58 22.21 7.45 -12.10
N VAL A 59 21.06 6.81 -11.84
CA VAL A 59 20.37 6.85 -10.54
C VAL A 59 21.04 5.93 -9.51
N GLY A 60 21.86 4.97 -9.95
CA GLY A 60 22.55 3.99 -9.11
C GLY A 60 21.80 2.66 -8.93
N GLY A 61 20.81 2.37 -9.78
CA GLY A 61 20.06 1.12 -9.77
C GLY A 61 19.28 0.83 -8.47
N PHE A 62 18.81 -0.42 -8.32
CA PHE A 62 18.19 -0.87 -7.06
C PHE A 62 19.25 -1.15 -6.01
N ARG A 63 18.94 -0.79 -4.78
CA ARG A 63 19.70 -1.27 -3.63
C ARG A 63 19.37 -2.74 -3.43
N ASP A 64 20.31 -3.48 -2.84
CA ASP A 64 20.10 -4.87 -2.44
C ASP A 64 19.23 -4.94 -1.16
N TRP A 65 18.02 -4.41 -1.28
CA TRP A 65 16.99 -4.46 -0.28
C TRP A 65 15.98 -5.52 -0.70
N ARG A 66 15.39 -6.21 0.28
CA ARG A 66 14.39 -7.26 0.02
C ARG A 66 12.97 -6.69 -0.14
N ALA A 67 12.74 -5.46 0.29
CA ALA A 67 11.51 -4.73 0.08
C ALA A 67 11.77 -3.22 0.12
N GLY A 68 11.01 -2.47 -0.70
CA GLY A 68 11.07 -1.00 -0.76
C GLY A 68 12.19 -0.44 -1.63
N GLU A 69 12.95 -1.30 -2.33
CA GLU A 69 13.97 -0.91 -3.30
C GLU A 69 13.39 -0.13 -4.49
N ASP A 70 12.17 -0.48 -4.90
CA ASP A 70 11.43 0.16 -5.96
C ASP A 70 11.00 1.58 -5.57
N LEU A 71 10.51 1.74 -4.33
CA LEU A 71 10.16 3.03 -3.76
C LEU A 71 11.37 3.94 -3.61
N ASP A 72 12.48 3.46 -3.03
CA ASP A 72 13.73 4.26 -2.92
C ASP A 72 14.29 4.62 -4.30
N PHE A 73 14.19 3.72 -5.28
CA PHE A 73 14.57 4.04 -6.65
C PHE A 73 13.69 5.15 -7.25
N MET A 74 12.37 5.06 -7.10
CA MET A 74 11.44 6.08 -7.59
C MET A 74 11.63 7.43 -6.89
N GLU A 75 11.93 7.43 -5.58
CA GLU A 75 12.25 8.65 -4.82
C GLU A 75 13.55 9.30 -5.32
N ARG A 76 14.63 8.52 -5.53
CA ARG A 76 15.87 9.02 -6.11
C ARG A 76 15.69 9.51 -7.54
N LEU A 77 14.91 8.80 -8.33
CA LEU A 77 14.60 9.17 -9.71
C LEU A 77 13.83 10.49 -9.78
N ALA A 78 12.91 10.74 -8.84
CA ALA A 78 12.14 11.98 -8.76
C ALA A 78 12.99 13.23 -8.44
N LEU A 79 14.22 13.06 -7.94
CA LEU A 79 15.18 14.16 -7.71
C LEU A 79 15.93 14.57 -8.97
N LEU A 80 15.92 13.74 -10.01
CA LEU A 80 16.49 14.06 -11.31
C LEU A 80 15.42 14.69 -12.21
N PRO A 81 15.80 15.34 -13.31
CA PRO A 81 14.88 15.71 -14.37
C PRO A 81 14.82 14.66 -15.50
N PRO A 82 14.18 13.48 -15.32
CA PRO A 82 13.75 12.67 -16.45
C PRO A 82 12.34 13.09 -16.89
N ARG A 83 12.09 13.05 -18.20
CA ARG A 83 10.73 13.03 -18.72
C ARG A 83 10.18 11.60 -18.60
N ILE A 84 9.31 11.40 -17.61
CA ILE A 84 8.54 10.17 -17.43
C ILE A 84 7.25 10.32 -18.21
N LEU A 85 6.96 9.38 -19.11
CA LEU A 85 5.67 9.28 -19.78
C LEU A 85 4.81 8.19 -19.12
N THR A 86 3.52 8.44 -19.03
CA THR A 86 2.53 7.43 -18.65
C THR A 86 1.94 6.79 -19.90
N ALA A 87 1.84 5.47 -19.93
CA ALA A 87 1.22 4.69 -20.99
C ALA A 87 0.04 3.90 -20.41
N PRO A 88 -1.14 4.53 -20.21
CA PRO A 88 -2.27 3.91 -19.52
C PRO A 88 -2.76 2.61 -20.17
N LEU A 89 -2.64 2.48 -21.50
CA LEU A 89 -3.04 1.29 -22.25
C LEU A 89 -2.04 0.13 -22.13
N ALA A 90 -0.81 0.39 -21.65
CA ALA A 90 0.15 -0.66 -21.33
C ALA A 90 -0.15 -1.19 -19.92
N GLU A 91 -1.22 -1.98 -19.80
CA GLU A 91 -1.72 -2.47 -18.52
C GLU A 91 -1.18 -3.87 -18.19
N ALA A 92 -0.66 -4.04 -16.97
CA ALA A 92 -0.40 -5.35 -16.39
C ALA A 92 -1.48 -5.68 -15.35
N VAL A 93 -2.04 -6.89 -15.45
CA VAL A 93 -2.94 -7.44 -14.42
C VAL A 93 -2.11 -8.19 -13.39
N TRP A 94 -2.17 -7.71 -12.15
CA TRP A 94 -1.43 -8.25 -11.03
C TRP A 94 -2.36 -9.05 -10.10
N ASP A 95 -1.95 -10.27 -9.75
CA ASP A 95 -2.66 -11.05 -8.74
C ASP A 95 -2.10 -10.72 -7.35
N LEU A 96 -2.95 -10.13 -6.50
CA LEU A 96 -2.62 -9.99 -5.09
C LEU A 96 -2.70 -11.38 -4.44
N ALA A 97 -1.64 -11.78 -3.74
CA ALA A 97 -1.51 -13.10 -3.09
C ALA A 97 -2.87 -13.67 -2.64
N VAL A 98 -3.16 -14.90 -3.09
CA VAL A 98 -4.51 -15.48 -3.13
C VAL A 98 -5.17 -15.57 -1.75
N ASP A 99 -4.39 -15.79 -0.69
CA ASP A 99 -4.88 -16.06 0.65
C ASP A 99 -4.43 -15.03 1.70
N ARG A 100 -5.27 -14.91 2.74
CA ARG A 100 -5.06 -13.98 3.87
C ARG A 100 -3.71 -14.17 4.54
N ARG A 101 -3.27 -15.43 4.70
CA ARG A 101 -2.03 -15.76 5.39
C ARG A 101 -0.82 -15.26 4.60
N ARG A 102 -0.76 -15.46 3.29
CA ARG A 102 0.30 -14.91 2.45
C ARG A 102 0.32 -13.38 2.44
N VAL A 103 -0.85 -12.73 2.40
CA VAL A 103 -0.94 -11.26 2.51
C VAL A 103 -0.40 -10.76 3.86
N PHE A 104 -0.75 -11.44 4.96
CA PHE A 104 -0.23 -11.13 6.30
C PHE A 104 1.29 -11.21 6.36
N GLN A 105 1.83 -12.33 5.86
CA GLN A 105 3.24 -12.63 5.86
C GLN A 105 3.99 -11.60 5.01
N LYS A 106 3.45 -11.26 3.84
CA LYS A 106 3.99 -10.19 3.00
C LYS A 106 4.06 -8.87 3.75
N TRP A 107 2.98 -8.42 4.40
CA TRP A 107 2.99 -7.17 5.18
C TRP A 107 3.98 -7.20 6.35
N ARG A 108 4.06 -8.31 7.08
CA ARG A 108 5.01 -8.49 8.18
C ARG A 108 6.46 -8.42 7.70
N THR A 109 6.79 -9.15 6.63
CA THR A 109 8.14 -9.14 6.03
C THR A 109 8.49 -7.77 5.47
N TYR A 110 7.53 -7.10 4.81
CA TYR A 110 7.75 -5.74 4.31
C TYR A 110 8.02 -4.76 5.45
N GLU A 111 7.30 -4.85 6.57
CA GLU A 111 7.56 -3.97 7.70
C GLU A 111 8.93 -4.22 8.34
N TYR A 112 9.36 -5.48 8.48
CA TYR A 112 10.71 -5.79 8.95
C TYR A 112 11.76 -5.08 8.10
N HIS A 113 11.69 -5.21 6.78
CA HIS A 113 12.65 -4.59 5.87
C HIS A 113 12.53 -3.05 5.83
N ASN A 114 11.31 -2.51 5.88
CA ASN A 114 11.10 -1.07 6.01
C ASN A 114 11.80 -0.53 7.27
N ALA A 115 11.66 -1.21 8.40
CA ALA A 115 12.30 -0.82 9.65
C ALA A 115 13.84 -0.88 9.57
N VAL A 116 14.41 -1.91 8.91
CA VAL A 116 15.86 -2.03 8.66
C VAL A 116 16.39 -0.86 7.83
N HIS A 117 15.63 -0.40 6.82
CA HIS A 117 16.06 0.63 5.88
C HIS A 117 15.63 2.05 6.28
N GLY A 118 15.06 2.24 7.48
CA GLY A 118 14.67 3.54 8.01
C GLY A 118 13.32 4.08 7.50
N ASN A 119 12.56 3.27 6.76
CA ASN A 119 11.19 3.57 6.36
C ASN A 119 10.22 3.35 7.54
N SER A 120 9.17 4.18 7.60
CA SER A 120 8.43 4.38 8.83
C SER A 120 6.96 3.99 8.79
N TRP A 121 6.60 2.89 8.10
CA TRP A 121 5.21 2.43 7.99
C TRP A 121 4.59 2.08 9.37
N HIS A 122 5.39 1.61 10.33
CA HIS A 122 4.95 1.41 11.72
C HIS A 122 4.57 2.70 12.46
N ARG A 123 5.17 3.87 12.18
CA ARG A 123 4.90 5.12 12.93
C ARG A 123 3.43 5.54 12.88
N PRO A 124 2.78 5.68 11.72
CA PRO A 124 1.35 5.99 11.67
C PRO A 124 0.51 4.87 12.29
N VAL A 125 0.91 3.60 12.18
CA VAL A 125 0.20 2.49 12.85
C VAL A 125 0.19 2.68 14.36
N PHE A 126 1.34 2.96 14.98
CA PHE A 126 1.42 3.23 16.41
C PHE A 126 0.59 4.47 16.80
N LEU A 127 0.71 5.57 16.06
CA LEU A 127 -0.04 6.80 16.33
C LEU A 127 -1.56 6.55 16.33
N TRP A 128 -2.10 5.93 15.28
CA TRP A 128 -3.54 5.69 15.16
C TRP A 128 -4.05 4.72 16.22
N ASN A 129 -3.30 3.67 16.55
CA ASN A 129 -3.69 2.73 17.60
C ASN A 129 -3.61 3.36 19.00
N SER A 130 -2.63 4.22 19.28
CA SER A 130 -2.57 4.98 20.53
C SER A 130 -3.74 5.95 20.67
N LEU A 131 -4.13 6.64 19.59
CA LEU A 131 -5.33 7.47 19.56
C LEU A 131 -6.60 6.64 19.84
N GLY A 132 -6.74 5.48 19.21
CA GLY A 132 -7.84 4.54 19.48
C GLY A 132 -7.88 4.09 20.95
N GLY A 133 -6.72 3.80 21.54
CA GLY A 133 -6.57 3.44 22.96
C GLY A 133 -6.99 4.57 23.90
N ALA A 134 -6.56 5.80 23.64
CA ALA A 134 -6.94 6.97 24.43
C ALA A 134 -8.45 7.26 24.35
N LEU A 135 -9.04 7.14 23.15
CA LEU A 135 -10.48 7.28 22.95
C LEU A 135 -11.26 6.19 23.69
N ALA A 136 -10.82 4.94 23.60
CA ALA A 136 -11.44 3.82 24.30
C ALA A 136 -11.38 3.98 25.81
N ALA A 137 -10.21 4.35 26.37
CA ALA A 137 -10.07 4.59 27.80
C ALA A 137 -11.01 5.70 28.28
N THR A 138 -11.05 6.83 27.57
CA THR A 138 -11.93 7.95 27.90
C THR A 138 -13.41 7.55 27.81
N ALA A 139 -13.80 6.87 26.73
CA ALA A 139 -15.17 6.41 26.56
C ALA A 139 -15.55 5.39 27.65
N THR A 140 -14.63 4.50 28.05
CA THR A 140 -14.91 3.50 29.09
C THR A 140 -15.18 4.14 30.46
N VAL A 141 -14.54 5.28 30.76
CA VAL A 141 -14.86 6.05 31.97
C VAL A 141 -16.29 6.63 31.91
N VAL A 142 -16.76 7.05 30.73
CA VAL A 142 -18.06 7.74 30.57
C VAL A 142 -19.23 6.76 30.43
N ILE A 143 -19.06 5.71 29.61
CA ILE A 143 -20.15 4.80 29.21
C ILE A 143 -19.88 3.33 29.57
N GLY A 144 -18.83 3.05 30.35
CA GLY A 144 -18.48 1.69 30.79
C GLY A 144 -17.87 0.83 29.69
N LEU A 145 -17.99 -0.50 29.82
CA LEU A 145 -17.38 -1.47 28.88
C LEU A 145 -17.67 -1.21 27.38
N PRO A 146 -18.87 -0.73 26.96
CA PRO A 146 -19.10 -0.33 25.56
C PRO A 146 -18.10 0.68 25.00
N GLY A 147 -17.45 1.48 25.85
CA GLY A 147 -16.39 2.40 25.46
C GLY A 147 -15.20 1.73 24.76
N LEU A 148 -14.98 0.43 24.99
CA LEU A 148 -13.91 -0.33 24.30
C LEU A 148 -14.10 -0.41 22.79
N LEU A 149 -15.33 -0.23 22.27
CA LEU A 149 -15.59 -0.20 20.83
C LEU A 149 -14.85 0.95 20.12
N PHE A 150 -14.49 2.01 20.85
CA PHE A 150 -13.72 3.12 20.30
C PHE A 150 -12.28 2.73 19.91
N LEU A 151 -11.77 1.56 20.35
CA LEU A 151 -10.53 0.99 19.80
C LEU A 151 -10.61 0.79 18.28
N LEU A 152 -11.80 0.51 17.75
CA LEU A 152 -12.01 0.29 16.32
C LEU A 152 -12.12 1.60 15.53
N SER A 153 -12.31 2.74 16.20
CA SER A 153 -12.55 4.03 15.53
C SER A 153 -11.47 4.43 14.51
N PRO A 154 -10.15 4.23 14.74
CA PRO A 154 -9.14 4.58 13.74
C PRO A 154 -9.19 3.64 12.54
N HIS A 155 -9.57 2.37 12.73
CA HIS A 155 -9.71 1.41 11.64
C HIS A 155 -10.94 1.73 10.78
N VAL A 156 -12.08 2.01 11.41
CA VAL A 156 -13.30 2.40 10.71
C VAL A 156 -13.09 3.68 9.92
N LEU A 157 -12.49 4.71 10.52
CA LEU A 157 -12.26 6.00 9.87
C LEU A 157 -11.28 5.88 8.69
N ARG A 158 -10.14 5.21 8.87
CA ARG A 158 -9.17 4.99 7.78
C ARG A 158 -9.77 4.17 6.65
N SER A 159 -10.51 3.10 6.97
CA SER A 159 -11.17 2.27 5.98
C SER A 159 -12.27 3.05 5.25
N ALA A 160 -13.00 3.96 5.91
CA ALA A 160 -14.00 4.81 5.26
C ALA A 160 -13.36 5.79 4.26
N VAL A 161 -12.26 6.44 4.65
CA VAL A 161 -11.51 7.33 3.75
C VAL A 161 -10.96 6.57 2.55
N ARG A 162 -10.33 5.41 2.78
CA ARG A 162 -9.76 4.57 1.70
C ARG A 162 -10.85 4.00 0.80
N TYR A 163 -11.93 3.47 1.38
CA TYR A 163 -13.07 2.94 0.65
C TYR A 163 -13.70 4.01 -0.24
N ARG A 164 -13.90 5.22 0.28
CA ARG A 164 -14.37 6.35 -0.53
C ARG A 164 -13.42 6.64 -1.68
N ARG A 165 -12.11 6.68 -1.46
CA ARG A 165 -11.13 6.93 -2.53
C ARG A 165 -11.22 5.90 -3.68
N HIS A 166 -11.32 4.62 -3.32
CA HIS A 166 -11.39 3.52 -4.31
C HIS A 166 -12.76 3.40 -5.01
N CYS A 167 -13.87 3.79 -4.37
CA CYS A 167 -15.21 3.61 -4.94
C CYS A 167 -15.87 4.89 -5.49
N TRP A 168 -15.31 6.08 -5.28
CA TRP A 168 -15.99 7.37 -5.57
C TRP A 168 -15.76 7.93 -6.98
N ARG A 169 -14.81 7.41 -7.77
CA ARG A 169 -14.34 8.09 -8.99
C ARG A 169 -14.66 7.40 -10.33
N GLY A 170 -15.56 6.43 -10.35
CA GLY A 170 -15.85 5.66 -11.56
C GLY A 170 -14.75 4.66 -11.94
N ASP A 171 -13.82 4.41 -11.02
CA ASP A 171 -12.91 3.27 -11.04
C ASP A 171 -13.73 1.98 -10.85
N ASP A 172 -13.54 1.02 -11.76
CA ASP A 172 -14.25 -0.26 -11.82
C ASP A 172 -13.48 -1.41 -11.15
N GLU A 173 -12.27 -1.15 -10.61
CA GLU A 173 -11.45 -2.20 -10.04
C GLU A 173 -12.07 -2.78 -8.76
N VAL A 174 -12.59 -1.92 -7.89
CA VAL A 174 -13.22 -2.32 -6.63
C VAL A 174 -14.69 -1.94 -6.61
N THR A 175 -15.55 -2.95 -6.69
CA THR A 175 -17.01 -2.76 -6.52
C THR A 175 -17.33 -2.48 -5.06
N GLY A 176 -18.03 -1.36 -4.81
CA GLY A 176 -18.48 -0.99 -3.48
C GLY A 176 -19.64 -1.88 -2.99
N ASP A 177 -19.39 -2.67 -1.95
CA ASP A 177 -20.37 -3.48 -1.21
C ASP A 177 -20.11 -3.29 0.30
N PRO A 178 -21.15 -3.11 1.16
CA PRO A 178 -20.98 -3.08 2.62
C PRO A 178 -20.12 -4.21 3.19
N TRP A 179 -20.18 -5.41 2.60
CA TRP A 179 -19.34 -6.52 3.06
C TRP A 179 -17.86 -6.32 2.73
N VAL A 180 -17.54 -5.67 1.60
CA VAL A 180 -16.18 -5.28 1.26
C VAL A 180 -15.67 -4.22 2.24
N PHE A 181 -16.52 -3.27 2.63
CA PHE A 181 -16.17 -2.28 3.66
C PHE A 181 -15.84 -2.95 5.01
N LEU A 182 -16.69 -3.86 5.49
CA LEU A 182 -16.43 -4.60 6.74
C LEU A 182 -15.14 -5.42 6.65
N GLN A 183 -14.90 -6.08 5.50
CA GLN A 183 -13.63 -6.77 5.28
C GLN A 183 -12.44 -5.82 5.20
N ALA A 184 -12.60 -4.59 4.71
CA ALA A 184 -11.54 -3.58 4.70
C ALA A 184 -11.22 -3.08 6.12
N VAL A 185 -12.21 -2.99 7.01
CA VAL A 185 -11.96 -2.74 8.45
C VAL A 185 -11.17 -3.90 9.06
N ALA A 186 -11.58 -5.15 8.80
CA ALA A 186 -10.85 -6.32 9.27
C ALA A 186 -9.42 -6.40 8.69
N ALA A 187 -9.24 -6.12 7.40
CA ALA A 187 -7.94 -6.08 6.73
C ALA A 187 -7.05 -4.96 7.29
N SER A 188 -7.62 -3.82 7.67
CA SER A 188 -6.90 -2.71 8.34
C SER A 188 -6.33 -3.14 9.69
N ILE A 189 -7.11 -3.84 10.52
CA ILE A 189 -6.63 -4.42 11.79
C ILE A 189 -5.52 -5.44 11.49
N PHE A 190 -5.76 -6.31 10.51
CA PHE A 190 -4.83 -7.35 10.11
C PHE A 190 -3.49 -6.81 9.63
N ALA A 191 -3.50 -5.71 8.86
CA ALA A 191 -2.32 -4.99 8.41
C ALA A 191 -1.55 -4.37 9.57
N ASP A 192 -2.25 -3.73 10.52
CA ASP A 192 -1.62 -3.12 11.69
C ASP A 192 -0.96 -4.19 12.59
N VAL A 193 -1.60 -5.36 12.78
CA VAL A 193 -1.00 -6.49 13.50
C VAL A 193 0.23 -7.03 12.78
N ALA A 194 0.15 -7.22 11.45
CA ALA A 194 1.30 -7.66 10.65
C ALA A 194 2.47 -6.68 10.77
N THR A 195 2.18 -5.38 10.71
CA THR A 195 3.15 -4.29 10.86
C THR A 195 3.78 -4.34 12.26
N PHE A 196 2.98 -4.43 13.31
CA PHE A 196 3.49 -4.53 14.68
C PHE A 196 4.44 -5.73 14.86
N LEU A 197 4.06 -6.91 14.36
CA LEU A 197 4.90 -8.10 14.45
C LEU A 197 6.18 -7.98 13.62
N GLY A 198 6.12 -7.39 12.43
CA GLY A 198 7.30 -7.19 11.58
C GLY A 198 8.30 -6.23 12.22
N TYR A 199 7.80 -5.14 12.82
CA TYR A 199 8.63 -4.22 13.60
C TYR A 199 9.20 -4.89 14.85
N LEU A 200 8.42 -5.71 15.55
CA LEU A 200 8.89 -6.46 16.71
C LEU A 200 10.00 -7.45 16.33
N ASP A 201 9.89 -8.16 15.20
CA ASP A 201 10.94 -9.05 14.71
C ASP A 201 12.24 -8.28 14.47
N PHE A 202 12.16 -7.10 13.86
CA PHE A 202 13.30 -6.19 13.67
C PHE A 202 13.94 -5.81 15.01
N ARG A 203 13.13 -5.38 15.98
CA ARG A 203 13.61 -4.98 17.31
C ARG A 203 14.24 -6.14 18.09
N LEU A 204 13.80 -7.37 17.84
CA LEU A 204 14.32 -8.59 18.47
C LEU A 204 15.44 -9.26 17.68
N GLY A 205 15.85 -8.70 16.53
CA GLY A 205 16.86 -9.30 15.65
C GLY A 205 16.47 -10.67 15.07
N ARG A 206 15.16 -10.95 14.97
CA ARG A 206 14.66 -12.20 14.38
C ARG A 206 14.63 -12.04 12.87
N LEU A 207 15.37 -12.89 12.16
CA LEU A 207 15.27 -12.97 10.70
C LEU A 207 13.83 -13.32 10.32
N SER A 208 13.22 -12.54 9.43
CA SER A 208 11.90 -12.89 8.89
C SER A 208 12.02 -14.21 8.14
N GLN A 209 11.33 -15.26 8.60
CA GLN A 209 11.25 -16.52 7.86
C GLN A 209 10.58 -16.26 6.50
N GLU A 210 11.32 -16.53 5.42
CA GLU A 210 10.85 -16.38 4.04
C GLU A 210 9.76 -17.43 3.73
N PHE A 211 8.83 -17.08 2.83
CA PHE A 211 7.77 -17.96 2.30
C PHE A 211 7.98 -18.26 0.83
#